data_AF-A0A0P7LXP7-F1
#
_entry.id   AF-A0A0P7LXP7-F1
#
_cell.length_a   1.000
_cell.length_b   1.000
_cell.length_c   1.000
_cell.angle_alpha   90.00
_cell.angle_beta   90.00
_cell.angle_gamma   90.00
#
_symmetry.space_group_name_H-M   'P 1'
#
loop_
_entity.id
_entity.type
_entity.pdbx_description
1 polymer ?
#
loop_
_entity_poly.entity_id
_entity_poly.type
_entity_poly.pdbx_seq_one_letter_code
_entity_poly.pdbx_strand_id
1 'polypeptide(L)'
;MDLFTAFWNETGTLLWHLNHDDTLPEDPLLAVALANPEYVTALDDDWYLLLGIVCDNGQGIYLVFPDTTVITQLQNLIEALNHE
;
A
#
# COMPACT_ATOMS: atom_id res chain seq x y z
N MET A 1 -15.70 20.75 4.20
CA MET A 1 -14.88 19.68 3.61
C MET A 1 -13.64 19.61 4.45
N ASP A 2 -13.38 18.48 5.11
CA ASP A 2 -12.25 18.35 6.02
C ASP A 2 -10.92 18.48 5.26
N LEU A 3 -9.95 19.17 5.86
CA LEU A 3 -8.64 19.49 5.28
C LEU A 3 -7.94 18.24 4.68
N PHE A 4 -8.12 17.08 5.30
CA PHE A 4 -7.57 15.80 4.84
C PHE A 4 -8.22 15.29 3.56
N THR A 5 -9.55 15.39 3.45
CA THR A 5 -10.28 15.03 2.22
C THR A 5 -9.88 15.96 1.08
N ALA A 6 -9.62 17.25 1.36
CA ALA A 6 -9.09 18.17 0.36
C ALA A 6 -7.71 17.73 -0.13
N PHE A 7 -6.77 17.40 0.78
CA PHE A 7 -5.43 16.95 0.41
C PHE A 7 -5.43 15.67 -0.44
N TRP A 8 -6.21 14.66 -0.06
CA TRP A 8 -6.28 13.40 -0.80
C TRP A 8 -6.84 13.59 -2.21
N ASN A 9 -7.88 14.43 -2.34
CA ASN A 9 -8.45 14.76 -3.64
C ASN A 9 -7.50 15.62 -4.48
N GLU A 10 -6.77 16.57 -3.89
CA GLU A 10 -5.83 17.44 -4.58
C GLU A 10 -4.62 16.69 -5.12
N THR A 11 -4.08 15.74 -4.34
CA THR A 11 -2.93 14.93 -4.75
C THR A 11 -3.32 13.69 -5.55
N GLY A 12 -4.61 13.32 -5.58
CA GLY A 12 -5.06 12.08 -6.20
C GLY A 12 -4.64 10.83 -5.43
N THR A 13 -4.46 10.96 -4.11
CA THR A 13 -4.02 9.85 -3.25
C THR A 13 -5.08 8.76 -3.19
N LEU A 14 -4.65 7.50 -3.33
CA LEU A 14 -5.52 6.33 -3.37
C LEU A 14 -5.28 5.40 -2.18
N LEU A 15 -6.35 4.76 -1.72
CA LEU A 15 -6.31 3.67 -0.75
C LEU A 15 -6.89 2.41 -1.40
N TRP A 16 -6.11 1.35 -1.37
CA TRP A 16 -6.50 0.01 -1.76
C TRP A 16 -6.54 -0.89 -0.54
N HIS A 17 -7.62 -1.65 -0.41
CA HIS A 17 -7.76 -2.66 0.64
C HIS A 17 -7.97 -4.01 -0.03
N LEU A 18 -7.01 -4.91 0.15
CA LEU A 18 -7.04 -6.27 -0.38
C LEU A 18 -7.44 -7.24 0.72
N ASN A 19 -8.36 -8.15 0.40
CA ASN A 19 -8.63 -9.32 1.20
C ASN A 19 -7.68 -10.46 0.81
N HIS A 20 -7.75 -11.56 1.56
CA HIS A 20 -6.92 -12.75 1.37
C HIS A 20 -6.89 -13.26 -0.08
N ASP A 21 -8.07 -13.36 -0.70
CA ASP A 21 -8.27 -13.93 -2.04
C ASP A 21 -8.22 -12.88 -3.17
N ASP A 22 -7.98 -11.61 -2.84
CA ASP A 22 -7.95 -10.56 -3.84
C ASP A 22 -6.66 -10.62 -4.65
N THR A 23 -6.77 -10.27 -5.93
CA THR A 23 -5.63 -10.08 -6.83
C THR A 23 -5.15 -8.63 -6.77
N LEU A 24 -3.86 -8.40 -7.05
CA LEU A 24 -3.36 -7.04 -7.22
C LEU A 24 -4.14 -6.29 -8.30
N PRO A 25 -4.63 -5.07 -8.02
CA PRO A 25 -5.20 -4.18 -9.02
C PRO A 25 -4.21 -3.93 -10.17
N GLU A 26 -4.72 -3.91 -11.40
CA GLU A 26 -3.94 -3.52 -12.58
C GLU A 26 -3.78 -1.99 -12.66
N ASP A 27 -3.05 -1.43 -11.69
CA ASP A 27 -2.74 -0.01 -11.62
C ASP A 27 -1.22 0.20 -11.75
N PRO A 28 -0.73 0.92 -12.79
CA PRO A 28 0.69 1.24 -12.94
C PRO A 28 1.30 1.96 -11.73
N LEU A 29 0.52 2.79 -11.02
CA LEU A 29 0.99 3.51 -9.84
C LEU A 29 1.20 2.55 -8.66
N LEU A 30 0.32 1.55 -8.53
CA LEU A 30 0.49 0.50 -7.52
C LEU A 30 1.76 -0.31 -7.78
N ALA A 31 2.08 -0.61 -9.05
CA ALA A 31 3.32 -1.31 -9.39
C ALA A 31 4.57 -0.50 -8.99
N VAL A 32 4.53 0.84 -9.12
CA VAL A 32 5.62 1.72 -8.65
C VAL A 32 5.75 1.67 -7.12
N ALA A 33 4.63 1.78 -6.41
CA ALA A 33 4.60 1.70 -4.94
C ALA A 33 5.13 0.36 -4.40
N LEU A 34 4.80 -0.75 -5.07
CA LEU A 34 5.30 -2.09 -4.71
C LEU A 34 6.79 -2.27 -5.01
N ALA A 35 7.29 -1.67 -6.09
CA ALA A 35 8.70 -1.77 -6.46
C ALA A 35 9.61 -0.96 -5.54
N ASN A 36 9.13 0.15 -4.99
CA ASN A 36 9.89 1.05 -4.13
C ASN A 36 9.01 1.58 -2.99
N PRO A 37 8.61 0.75 -2.02
CA PRO A 37 7.81 1.22 -0.91
C PRO A 37 8.63 2.15 -0.01
N GLU A 38 8.09 3.33 0.32
CA GLU A 38 8.72 4.26 1.27
C GLU A 38 8.56 3.81 2.70
N TYR A 39 7.42 3.16 3.02
CA TYR A 39 7.15 2.68 4.36
C TYR A 39 6.26 1.45 4.32
N VAL A 40 6.64 0.42 5.07
CA VAL A 40 5.82 -0.77 5.29
C VAL A 40 5.79 -1.07 6.78
N THR A 41 4.62 -1.37 7.33
CA THR A 41 4.48 -1.68 8.76
C THR A 41 3.38 -2.70 9.01
N ALA A 42 3.53 -3.47 10.09
CA ALA A 42 2.47 -4.31 10.61
C ALA A 42 1.44 -3.43 11.34
N LEU A 43 0.17 -3.75 11.12
CA LEU A 43 -0.98 -3.26 11.86
C LEU A 43 -1.44 -4.35 12.85
N ASP A 44 -2.47 -4.05 13.64
CA ASP A 44 -3.13 -5.06 14.48
C ASP A 44 -3.85 -6.13 13.64
N ASP A 45 -4.15 -7.28 14.24
CA ASP A 45 -4.93 -8.39 13.65
C ASP A 45 -4.34 -8.96 12.34
N ASP A 46 -3.02 -9.07 12.26
CA ASP A 46 -2.29 -9.69 11.13
C ASP A 46 -2.45 -8.94 9.80
N TRP A 47 -2.64 -7.61 9.86
CA TRP A 47 -2.69 -6.73 8.69
C TRP A 47 -1.37 -5.99 8.48
N TYR A 48 -1.12 -5.57 7.25
CA TYR A 48 0.02 -4.74 6.87
C TYR A 48 -0.43 -3.52 6.10
N LEU A 49 0.29 -2.42 6.30
CA LEU A 49 0.16 -1.19 5.53
C LEU A 49 1.46 -0.97 4.75
N LEU A 50 1.32 -0.78 3.44
CA LEU A 50 2.36 -0.26 2.56
C LEU A 50 1.97 1.15 2.09
N LEU A 51 2.96 2.05 2.11
CA LEU A 51 2.86 3.40 1.59
C LEU A 51 3.87 3.61 0.46
N GLY A 52 3.36 4.12 -0.66
CA GLY A 52 4.10 4.49 -1.85
C GLY A 52 3.90 5.97 -2.20
N ILE A 53 4.95 6.76 -2.46
CA ILE A 53 4.83 8.06 -3.14
C ILE A 53 5.15 7.86 -4.62
N VAL A 54 4.15 8.10 -5.48
CA VAL A 54 4.22 7.68 -6.89
C VAL A 54 4.38 8.83 -7.88
N CYS A 55 4.22 10.08 -7.44
CA CYS A 55 4.36 11.28 -8.28
C CYS A 55 4.93 12.47 -7.50
N ASP A 56 5.59 13.39 -8.21
CA ASP A 56 6.23 14.59 -7.65
C ASP A 56 5.26 15.57 -6.97
N ASN A 57 3.98 15.51 -7.32
CA ASN A 57 2.92 16.29 -6.67
C ASN A 57 2.55 15.75 -5.27
N GLY A 58 3.22 14.68 -4.81
CA GLY A 58 2.95 14.03 -3.54
C GLY A 58 1.80 13.03 -3.59
N GLN A 59 1.40 12.54 -4.76
CA GLN A 59 0.40 11.48 -4.88
C GLN A 59 0.86 10.23 -4.13
N GLY A 60 0.07 9.79 -3.16
CA GLY A 60 0.33 8.58 -2.39
C GLY A 60 -0.53 7.39 -2.82
N ILE A 61 0.02 6.19 -2.64
CA ILE A 61 -0.70 4.93 -2.64
C ILE A 61 -0.60 4.33 -1.24
N TYR A 62 -1.76 4.07 -0.65
CA TYR A 62 -1.89 3.30 0.57
C TYR A 62 -2.43 1.92 0.18
N LEU A 63 -1.71 0.86 0.53
CA LEU A 63 -2.14 -0.51 0.30
C LEU A 63 -2.24 -1.24 1.63
N VAL A 64 -3.45 -1.69 1.97
CA VAL A 64 -3.74 -2.50 3.15
C VAL A 64 -3.99 -3.93 2.70
N PHE A 65 -3.28 -4.88 3.29
CA PHE A 65 -3.35 -6.30 2.93
C PHE A 65 -3.09 -7.21 4.14
N PRO A 66 -3.67 -8.42 4.19
CA PRO A 66 -3.44 -9.35 5.28
C PRO A 66 -2.12 -10.10 5.11
N ASP A 67 -1.55 -10.59 6.21
CA ASP A 67 -0.38 -11.47 6.24
C ASP A 67 -0.59 -12.75 5.41
N THR A 68 -1.82 -13.23 5.39
CA THR A 68 -2.25 -14.43 4.68
C THR A 68 -2.36 -14.25 3.17
N THR A 69 -2.18 -13.04 2.62
CA THR A 69 -2.34 -12.78 1.18
C THR A 69 -1.63 -13.81 0.30
N VAL A 70 -2.27 -14.20 -0.81
CA VAL A 70 -1.67 -15.12 -1.79
C VAL A 70 -0.70 -14.43 -2.77
N ILE A 71 -0.55 -13.11 -2.66
CA ILE A 71 0.29 -12.30 -3.56
C ILE A 71 1.75 -12.41 -3.11
N THR A 72 2.55 -13.16 -3.86
CA THR A 72 3.97 -13.45 -3.54
C THR A 72 4.82 -12.20 -3.29
N GLN A 73 4.60 -11.11 -4.03
CA GLN A 73 5.34 -9.87 -3.81
C GLN A 73 5.09 -9.27 -2.42
N LEU A 74 3.86 -9.34 -1.92
CA LEU A 74 3.49 -8.84 -0.60
C LEU A 74 4.02 -9.75 0.51
N GLN A 75 4.00 -11.07 0.29
CA GLN A 75 4.62 -12.04 1.21
C GLN A 75 6.12 -11.76 1.39
N ASN A 76 6.85 -11.52 0.30
CA ASN A 76 8.28 -11.19 0.36
C ASN A 76 8.56 -9.91 1.17
N LEU A 77 7.66 -8.92 1.10
CA LEU A 77 7.77 -7.68 1.88
C LEU A 77 7.58 -7.95 3.38
N ILE A 78 6.60 -8.80 3.73
CA ILE A 78 6.37 -9.23 5.12
C ILE A 78 7.60 -9.96 5.66
N GLU A 79 8.16 -10.90 4.90
CA GLU A 79 9.37 -11.62 5.29
C GLU A 79 10.53 -10.67 5.54
N ALA A 80 10.76 -9.70 4.63
CA ALA A 80 11.81 -8.70 4.78
C ALA A 80 11.67 -7.91 6.09
N LEU A 81 10.46 -7.46 6.42
CA LEU A 81 10.18 -6.72 7.66
C LEU A 81 10.43 -7.54 8.93
N ASN A 82 10.07 -8.83 8.92
CA ASN A 82 10.23 -9.70 10.07
C ASN A 82 11.70 -10.13 10.31
N HIS A 83 12.59 -9.81 9.37
CA HIS A 83 14.02 -10.10 9.45
C HIS A 83 14.87 -8.86 9.82
N GLU A 84 14.26 -7.70 10.03
CA GLU A 84 14.88 -6.48 10.58
C GLU A 84 14.88 -6.45 12.11
#